data_AF-A0A0M0BP11-F1
#
_entry.id   AF-A0A0M0BP11-F1
#
_cell.length_a   1.000
_cell.length_b   1.000
_cell.length_c   1.000
_cell.angle_alpha   90.00
_cell.angle_beta   90.00
_cell.angle_gamma   90.00
#
_symmetry.space_group_name_H-M   'P 1'
#
loop_
_entity.id
_entity.type
_entity.pdbx_description
1 polymer ?
#
loop_
_entity_poly.entity_id
_entity_poly.type
_entity_poly.pdbx_seq_one_letter_code
_entity_poly.pdbx_strand_id
1 'polypeptide(L)'
;TWLAPTMEFSSAAHVLGTPGHSWQVVAQSGMGIGHRSLIFSAKTLSASILDLLTKPELLSRAKDELKGRLGGQVYRSALTPGSKPPLDMWEKTS
;
A
#
# COMPACT_ATOMS: atom_id res chain seq x y z
N THR A 1 -0.18 -8.40 -3.38
CA THR A 1 -1.59 -8.81 -3.14
C THR A 1 -1.88 -10.18 -3.74
N TRP A 2 -2.86 -10.89 -3.17
CA TRP A 2 -3.25 -12.25 -3.57
C TRP A 2 -4.68 -12.37 -4.13
N LEU A 3 -5.54 -11.37 -3.94
CA LEU A 3 -6.98 -11.48 -4.25
C LEU A 3 -7.47 -10.54 -5.35
N ALA A 4 -6.91 -9.34 -5.43
CA ALA A 4 -7.30 -8.32 -6.41
C ALA A 4 -6.04 -7.68 -6.99
N PRO A 5 -6.05 -7.15 -8.24
CA PRO A 5 -4.91 -6.40 -8.74
C PRO A 5 -4.59 -5.24 -7.79
N THR A 6 -3.32 -5.04 -7.46
CA THR A 6 -2.89 -3.98 -6.54
C THR A 6 -1.57 -3.45 -7.03
N MET A 7 -1.45 -2.13 -7.01
CA MET A 7 -0.24 -1.39 -7.33
C MET A 7 -0.06 -0.31 -6.28
N GLU A 8 1.18 0.00 -5.97
CA GLU A 8 1.56 1.09 -5.09
C GLU A 8 2.34 2.13 -5.89
N PHE A 9 2.23 3.37 -5.45
CA PHE A 9 2.90 4.51 -6.07
C PHE A 9 3.47 5.41 -4.97
N SER A 10 4.66 5.96 -5.22
CA SER A 10 5.36 6.86 -4.30
C SER A 10 5.62 8.20 -4.95
N SER A 11 5.41 9.28 -4.20
CA SER A 11 5.69 10.66 -4.60
C SER A 11 6.62 11.34 -3.60
N ALA A 12 7.20 12.47 -4.00
CA ALA A 12 8.08 13.27 -3.17
C ALA A 12 7.30 14.03 -2.09
N ALA A 13 6.97 13.35 -0.98
CA ALA A 13 6.33 13.93 0.20
C ALA A 13 7.33 14.41 1.26
N HIS A 14 8.58 13.95 1.18
CA HIS A 14 9.63 14.14 2.18
C HIS A 14 10.99 14.39 1.50
N VAL A 15 11.94 14.95 2.24
CA VAL A 15 13.32 15.09 1.75
C VAL A 15 14.00 13.72 1.71
N LEU A 16 14.76 13.46 0.65
CA LEU A 16 15.51 12.22 0.48
C LEU A 16 16.41 11.93 1.69
N GLY A 17 16.40 10.69 2.16
CA GLY A 17 17.21 10.26 3.31
C GLY A 17 16.60 10.53 4.68
N THR A 18 15.42 11.17 4.76
CA THR A 18 14.70 11.30 6.04
C THR A 18 14.26 9.91 6.54
N PRO A 19 14.59 9.51 7.79
CA PRO A 19 14.15 8.22 8.33
C PRO A 19 12.62 8.11 8.39
N GLY A 20 12.07 6.97 7.96
CA GLY A 20 10.63 6.69 8.11
C GLY A 20 10.21 6.64 9.58
N HIS A 21 8.92 6.88 9.85
CA HIS A 21 8.36 6.91 11.21
C HIS A 21 9.08 7.87 12.18
N SER A 22 9.63 8.98 11.65
CA SER A 22 10.31 10.01 12.43
C SER A 22 9.48 11.28 12.56
N TRP A 23 9.79 12.11 13.56
CA TRP A 23 9.15 13.41 13.70
C TRP A 23 9.43 14.34 12.52
N GLN A 24 10.58 14.18 11.85
CA GLN A 24 10.93 14.92 10.64
C GLN A 24 9.94 14.63 9.50
N VAL A 25 9.52 13.36 9.32
CA VAL A 25 8.48 12.99 8.36
C VAL A 25 7.14 13.64 8.71
N VAL A 26 6.78 13.69 9.99
CA VAL A 26 5.54 14.35 10.45
C VAL A 26 5.59 15.85 10.12
N ALA A 27 6.68 16.53 10.47
CA ALA A 27 6.86 17.94 10.18
C ALA A 27 6.78 18.24 8.67
N GLN A 28 7.49 17.46 7.85
CA GLN A 28 7.49 17.62 6.39
C GLN A 28 6.11 17.36 5.76
N SER A 29 5.32 16.45 6.33
CA SER A 29 3.96 16.15 5.87
C SER A 29 3.03 17.36 6.02
N GLY A 30 3.23 18.19 7.05
CA GLY A 30 2.49 19.45 7.25
C GLY A 30 3.02 20.64 6.45
N MET A 31 4.15 20.48 5.74
CA MET A 31 4.74 21.53 4.91
C MET A 31 4.20 21.50 3.47
N GLY A 32 4.54 22.52 2.70
CA GLY A 32 4.11 22.64 1.30
C GLY A 32 4.54 21.47 0.40
N ILE A 33 5.64 20.76 0.71
CA ILE A 33 6.03 19.54 -0.02
C ILE A 33 5.03 18.40 0.20
N GLY A 34 4.62 18.16 1.45
CA GLY A 34 3.61 17.16 1.80
C GLY A 34 2.27 17.45 1.13
N HIS A 35 1.78 18.70 1.21
CA HIS A 35 0.50 19.07 0.59
C HIS A 35 0.51 18.94 -0.94
N ARG A 36 1.60 19.35 -1.62
CA ARG A 36 1.71 19.18 -3.06
C ARG A 36 1.76 17.71 -3.46
N SER A 37 2.51 16.90 -2.71
CA SER A 37 2.58 15.46 -2.93
C SER A 37 1.21 14.78 -2.73
N LEU A 38 0.45 15.20 -1.72
CA LEU A 38 -0.91 14.70 -1.47
C LEU A 38 -1.83 14.97 -2.66
N ILE A 39 -1.91 16.23 -3.14
CA ILE A 39 -2.76 16.57 -4.28
C ILE A 39 -2.34 15.85 -5.55
N PHE A 40 -1.03 15.77 -5.81
CA PHE A 40 -0.51 15.03 -6.95
C PHE A 40 -0.90 13.55 -6.89
N SER A 41 -0.65 12.89 -5.76
CA SER A 41 -0.94 11.47 -5.56
C SER A 41 -2.44 11.19 -5.69
N ALA A 42 -3.29 12.05 -5.11
CA ALA A 42 -4.74 11.92 -5.23
C ALA A 42 -5.22 12.00 -6.69
N LYS A 43 -4.69 12.93 -7.48
CA LYS A 43 -5.01 13.06 -8.90
C LYS A 43 -4.55 11.84 -9.69
N THR A 44 -3.33 11.37 -9.46
CA THR A 44 -2.78 10.19 -10.12
C THR A 44 -3.65 8.96 -9.84
N LEU A 45 -3.96 8.67 -8.58
CA LEU A 45 -4.82 7.55 -8.20
C LEU A 45 -6.22 7.65 -8.82
N SER A 46 -6.82 8.84 -8.78
CA SER A 46 -8.16 9.07 -9.34
C SER A 46 -8.18 8.86 -10.86
N ALA A 47 -7.16 9.36 -11.57
CA ALA A 47 -7.03 9.15 -13.02
C ALA A 47 -6.83 7.67 -13.35
N SER A 48 -6.01 6.94 -12.58
CA SER A 48 -5.84 5.49 -12.76
C SER A 48 -7.14 4.71 -12.51
N ILE A 49 -7.94 5.11 -11.51
CA ILE A 49 -9.26 4.51 -11.27
C ILE A 49 -10.20 4.79 -12.45
N LEU A 50 -10.23 6.04 -12.94
CA LEU A 50 -11.05 6.42 -14.08
C LEU A 50 -10.70 5.59 -15.32
N ASP A 51 -9.40 5.40 -15.59
CA ASP A 51 -8.93 4.52 -16.66
C ASP A 51 -9.44 3.09 -16.49
N LEU A 52 -9.33 2.50 -15.28
CA LEU A 52 -9.84 1.15 -15.02
C LEU A 52 -11.36 1.02 -15.16
N LEU A 53 -12.13 2.08 -14.87
CA LEU A 53 -13.59 2.08 -14.97
C LEU A 53 -14.09 2.31 -16.41
N THR A 54 -13.34 3.07 -17.21
CA THR A 54 -13.77 3.48 -18.56
C THR A 54 -13.17 2.63 -19.68
N LYS A 55 -12.09 1.90 -19.40
CA LYS A 55 -11.35 1.09 -20.38
C LYS A 55 -11.32 -0.39 -19.94
N PRO A 56 -12.33 -1.20 -20.33
CA PRO A 56 -12.48 -2.57 -19.86
C PRO A 56 -11.28 -3.47 -20.21
N GLU A 57 -10.57 -3.18 -21.28
CA GLU A 57 -9.35 -3.88 -21.68
C GLU A 57 -8.20 -3.68 -20.67
N LEU A 58 -8.07 -2.49 -20.06
CA LEU A 58 -7.08 -2.24 -19.01
C LEU A 58 -7.36 -3.09 -17.78
N LEU A 59 -8.64 -3.16 -17.38
CA LEU A 59 -9.06 -3.98 -16.25
C LEU A 59 -8.83 -5.47 -16.51
N SER A 60 -9.09 -5.95 -17.73
CA SER A 60 -8.78 -7.34 -18.10
C SER A 60 -7.29 -7.62 -18.00
N ARG A 61 -6.44 -6.75 -18.58
CA ARG A 61 -4.99 -6.92 -18.52
C ARG A 61 -4.45 -6.92 -17.09
N ALA A 62 -4.97 -6.06 -16.21
CA ALA A 62 -4.58 -6.05 -14.80
C ALA A 62 -4.96 -7.35 -14.07
N LYS A 63 -6.13 -7.93 -14.39
CA LYS A 63 -6.54 -9.24 -13.84
C LYS A 63 -5.66 -10.37 -14.39
N ASP A 64 -5.30 -10.32 -15.65
CA ASP A 64 -4.47 -11.36 -16.27
C ASP A 64 -3.01 -11.29 -15.80
N GLU A 65 -2.47 -10.08 -15.59
CA GLU A 65 -1.18 -9.89 -14.89
C GLU A 65 -1.20 -10.54 -13.50
N LEU A 66 -2.24 -10.26 -12.70
CA LEU A 66 -2.37 -10.86 -11.36
C LEU A 66 -2.38 -12.39 -11.44
N LYS A 67 -3.20 -12.97 -12.34
CA LYS A 67 -3.28 -14.44 -12.52
C LYS A 67 -1.91 -15.01 -12.91
N GLY A 68 -1.22 -14.36 -13.85
CA GLY A 68 0.11 -14.75 -14.31
C GLY A 68 1.14 -14.69 -13.18
N ARG A 69 1.18 -13.58 -12.43
CA ARG A 69 2.08 -13.38 -11.30
C ARG A 69 1.84 -14.38 -10.17
N LEU A 70 0.58 -14.74 -9.90
CA LEU A 70 0.25 -15.74 -8.89
C LEU A 70 0.57 -17.16 -9.34
N GLY A 71 0.47 -17.47 -10.64
CA GLY A 71 0.81 -18.79 -11.16
C GLY A 71 0.04 -19.95 -10.48
N GLY A 72 -1.19 -19.70 -10.04
CA GLY A 72 -2.00 -20.66 -9.28
C GLY A 72 -1.70 -20.77 -7.79
N GLN A 73 -0.73 -19.99 -7.26
CA GLN A 73 -0.46 -19.92 -5.83
C GLN A 73 -1.63 -19.28 -5.09
N VAL A 74 -2.13 -19.99 -4.09
CA VAL A 74 -3.16 -19.50 -3.17
C VAL A 74 -2.47 -18.98 -1.92
N TYR A 75 -2.91 -17.83 -1.44
CA TYR A 75 -2.42 -17.27 -0.19
C TYR A 75 -2.52 -18.31 0.95
N ARG A 76 -1.41 -18.48 1.68
CA ARG A 76 -1.36 -19.22 2.93
C ARG A 76 -0.83 -18.29 4.01
N SER A 77 -1.55 -18.22 5.13
CA SER A 77 -1.10 -17.46 6.29
C SER A 77 0.21 -18.03 6.81
N ALA A 78 1.15 -17.16 7.18
CA ALA A 78 2.36 -17.54 7.89
C ALA A 78 2.08 -17.89 9.37
N LEU A 79 0.91 -17.49 9.88
CA LEU A 79 0.47 -17.83 11.23
C LEU A 79 -0.03 -19.27 11.26
N THR A 80 0.29 -19.98 12.34
CA THR A 80 -0.27 -21.32 12.56
C THR A 80 -1.79 -21.23 12.75
N PRO A 81 -2.58 -22.20 12.25
CA PRO A 81 -4.02 -22.22 12.47
C PRO A 81 -4.35 -22.13 13.97
N GLY A 82 -5.21 -21.18 14.34
CA GLY A 82 -5.58 -20.96 15.74
C GLY A 82 -4.58 -20.15 16.57
N SER A 83 -3.55 -19.55 15.96
CA SER A 83 -2.68 -18.57 16.62
C SER A 83 -3.52 -17.49 17.31
N LYS A 84 -3.32 -17.31 18.61
CA LYS A 84 -3.92 -16.22 19.39
C LYS A 84 -2.91 -15.07 19.48
N PRO A 85 -3.37 -13.81 19.42
CA PRO A 85 -2.49 -12.69 19.71
C PRO A 85 -1.93 -12.83 21.13
N PRO A 86 -0.65 -12.48 21.36
CA PRO A 86 -0.02 -12.63 22.66
C PRO A 86 -0.47 -11.52 23.63
N LEU A 87 -1.73 -11.55 24.09
CA LEU A 87 -2.28 -10.49 24.94
C LEU A 87 -1.60 -10.41 26.31
N ASP A 88 -1.06 -11.54 26.79
CA ASP A 88 -0.48 -11.67 28.14
C ASP A 88 1.05 -11.41 28.16
N MET A 89 1.62 -10.95 27.04
CA MET A 89 3.08 -10.81 26.88
C MET A 89 3.72 -9.79 27.83
N TRP A 90 2.92 -8.88 28.41
CA TRP A 90 3.38 -7.84 29.34
C TRP A 90 3.14 -8.19 30.82
N GLU A 91 2.40 -9.26 31.13
CA GLU A 91 2.11 -9.66 32.52
C GLU A 91 3.37 -10.17 33.25
N LYS A 92 4.34 -10.73 32.52
CA LYS A 92 5.59 -11.27 33.10
C LYS A 92 6.66 -10.21 33.39
N THR A 93 6.41 -8.94 33.07
CA THR A 93 7.37 -7.84 33.24
C THR A 93 6.92 -6.83 34.31
N SER A 94 5.82 -7.12 35.01
CA SER A 94 5.25 -6.32 36.11
C SER A 94 5.67 -6.86 37.47
#